data_AF-A0A250KS32-F1
#
_entry.id   AF-A0A250KS32-F1
#
_cell.length_a   1.000
_cell.length_b   1.000
_cell.length_c   1.000
_cell.angle_alpha   90.00
_cell.angle_beta   90.00
_cell.angle_gamma   90.00
#
_symmetry.space_group_name_H-M   'P 1'
#
loop_
_entity.id
_entity.type
_entity.pdbx_description
1 polymer ?
#
loop_
_entity_poly.entity_id
_entity_poly.type
_entity_poly.pdbx_seq_one_letter_code
_entity_poly.pdbx_strand_id
1 'polypeptide(L)'
;MPDFNLMAATRTIEKSMPFVLYRLLMCLAIAFAYVVITAAGAGTAIGLSSLSQNPTAFASAGAIAGFIGCAFLMYKLRPTFLYNIKAGNLALLAEQHKGNAIPEGRAQIDYAKQIVGRRFPSASGLMGLDRSIEQTLQKLPEAGLASTLSKLNNPWFSGALSRLAGRLYAANHQTVLVWLFLTDDDDPWRSARNALAAHVQYFSSIFKSRVYLGLFELLGFASGFALLLIPIRNIASTLPVSIGLWQYVFTAAFAWSLKAAFFEPIAQAAMAQTVFKLIGQGINPDSKTELDRKAPMFSQRSS
;
A
#
# COMPACT_ATOMS: atom_id res chain seq x y z
N MET A 1 -14.51 4.69 -21.94
CA MET A 1 -13.65 3.82 -21.11
C MET A 1 -12.50 4.68 -20.61
N PRO A 2 -11.98 4.51 -19.39
CA PRO A 2 -10.81 5.28 -19.00
C PRO A 2 -9.61 4.80 -19.85
N ASP A 3 -8.91 5.74 -20.47
CA ASP A 3 -7.79 5.50 -21.39
C ASP A 3 -6.53 5.05 -20.62
N PHE A 4 -6.56 3.85 -20.05
CA PHE A 4 -5.40 3.23 -19.41
C PHE A 4 -4.71 2.31 -20.39
N ASN A 5 -3.43 2.59 -20.65
CA ASN A 5 -2.60 1.63 -21.35
C ASN A 5 -1.95 0.70 -20.31
N LEU A 6 -2.75 -0.24 -19.78
CA LEU A 6 -2.29 -1.29 -18.84
C LEU A 6 -1.04 -2.00 -19.40
N MET A 7 -0.99 -2.21 -20.71
CA MET A 7 0.14 -2.82 -21.41
C MET A 7 1.41 -1.94 -21.37
N ALA A 8 1.28 -0.62 -21.47
CA ALA A 8 2.40 0.30 -21.28
C ALA A 8 2.89 0.30 -19.82
N ALA A 9 1.97 0.27 -18.85
CA ALA A 9 2.32 0.17 -17.43
C ALA A 9 3.05 -1.16 -17.10
N THR A 10 2.61 -2.28 -17.69
CA THR A 10 3.30 -3.58 -17.55
C THR A 10 4.70 -3.56 -18.17
N ARG A 11 4.89 -2.94 -19.35
CA ARG A 11 6.22 -2.77 -19.97
C ARG A 11 7.15 -1.85 -19.16
N THR A 12 6.62 -0.82 -18.52
CA THR A 12 7.41 0.02 -17.58
C THR A 12 7.87 -0.80 -16.36
N ILE A 13 7.06 -1.77 -15.92
CA ILE A 13 7.41 -2.68 -14.82
C ILE A 13 8.41 -3.74 -15.22
N GLU A 14 8.40 -4.20 -16.47
CA GLU A 14 9.44 -5.09 -17.00
C GLU A 14 10.84 -4.48 -16.85
N LYS A 15 10.96 -3.15 -17.07
CA LYS A 15 12.20 -2.39 -16.84
C LYS A 15 12.53 -2.15 -15.36
N SER A 16 11.60 -2.34 -14.43
CA SER A 16 11.82 -2.26 -12.97
C SER A 16 11.66 -3.61 -12.26
N MET A 17 11.74 -4.72 -13.01
CA MET A 17 11.59 -6.08 -12.51
C MET A 17 12.54 -6.44 -11.35
N PRO A 18 13.81 -5.98 -11.29
CA PRO A 18 14.68 -6.25 -10.13
C PRO A 18 14.12 -5.69 -8.82
N PHE A 19 13.43 -4.55 -8.88
CA PHE A 19 12.81 -3.93 -7.72
C PHE A 19 11.54 -4.67 -7.28
N VAL A 20 10.72 -5.11 -8.26
CA VAL A 20 9.55 -5.95 -8.00
C VAL A 20 9.95 -7.27 -7.34
N LEU A 21 11.05 -7.88 -7.79
CA LEU A 21 11.61 -9.11 -7.19
C LEU A 21 12.14 -8.87 -5.78
N TYR A 22 12.83 -7.76 -5.52
CA TYR A 22 13.25 -7.40 -4.17
C TYR A 22 12.05 -7.22 -3.23
N ARG A 23 11.00 -6.54 -3.70
CA ARG A 23 9.74 -6.38 -2.96
C ARG A 23 9.06 -7.73 -2.72
N LEU A 24 9.03 -8.60 -3.72
CA LEU A 24 8.49 -9.96 -3.60
C LEU A 24 9.24 -10.75 -2.53
N LEU A 25 10.57 -10.78 -2.57
CA LEU A 25 11.41 -11.45 -1.57
C LEU A 25 11.10 -10.95 -0.15
N MET A 26 10.99 -9.64 0.03
CA MET A 26 10.67 -9.06 1.34
C MET A 26 9.24 -9.36 1.79
N CYS A 27 8.25 -9.28 0.90
CA CYS A 27 6.87 -9.64 1.22
C CYS A 27 6.75 -11.14 1.57
N LEU A 28 7.44 -12.01 0.83
CA LEU A 28 7.50 -13.43 1.14
C LEU A 28 8.20 -13.69 2.46
N ALA A 29 9.34 -13.04 2.73
CA ALA A 29 10.04 -13.18 4.02
C ALA A 29 9.12 -12.80 5.19
N ILE A 30 8.31 -11.75 5.05
CA ILE A 30 7.30 -11.37 6.04
C ILE A 30 6.22 -12.45 6.17
N ALA A 31 5.69 -12.96 5.06
CA ALA A 31 4.69 -14.05 5.11
C ALA A 31 5.25 -15.30 5.81
N PHE A 32 6.50 -15.68 5.51
CA PHE A 32 7.19 -16.77 6.19
C PHE A 32 7.40 -16.48 7.68
N ALA A 33 7.78 -15.25 8.05
CA ALA A 33 7.90 -14.86 9.46
C ALA A 33 6.56 -15.03 10.21
N TYR A 34 5.44 -14.64 9.58
CA TYR A 34 4.11 -14.89 10.14
C TYR A 34 3.84 -16.38 10.34
N VAL A 35 4.16 -17.24 9.37
CA VAL A 35 3.97 -18.69 9.49
C VAL A 35 4.83 -19.25 10.62
N VAL A 36 6.12 -18.93 10.65
CA VAL A 36 7.08 -19.46 11.62
C VAL A 36 6.76 -19.01 13.03
N ILE A 37 6.50 -17.72 13.26
CA ILE A 37 6.21 -17.19 14.60
C ILE A 37 4.85 -17.71 15.10
N THR A 38 3.85 -17.82 14.23
CA THR A 38 2.55 -18.41 14.58
C THR A 38 2.68 -19.89 14.92
N ALA A 39 3.44 -20.64 14.13
CA ALA A 39 3.71 -22.06 14.38
C ALA A 39 4.52 -22.28 15.67
N ALA A 40 5.52 -21.43 15.93
CA ALA A 40 6.28 -21.44 17.17
C ALA A 40 5.38 -21.14 18.38
N GLY A 41 4.50 -20.14 18.27
CA GLY A 41 3.49 -19.84 19.29
C GLY A 41 2.58 -21.04 19.57
N ALA A 42 2.08 -21.71 18.54
CA ALA A 42 1.29 -22.93 18.68
C ALA A 42 2.10 -24.06 19.35
N GLY A 43 3.34 -24.28 18.91
CA GLY A 43 4.24 -25.30 19.45
C GLY A 43 4.59 -25.08 20.92
N THR A 44 4.88 -23.85 21.32
CA THR A 44 5.13 -23.51 22.73
C THR A 44 3.90 -23.76 23.60
N ALA A 45 2.70 -23.44 23.13
CA ALA A 45 1.48 -23.74 23.86
C ALA A 45 1.25 -25.25 23.99
N ILE A 46 1.45 -26.03 22.93
CA ILE A 46 1.38 -27.51 22.98
C ILE A 46 2.39 -28.07 23.99
N GLY A 47 3.62 -27.56 23.98
CA GLY A 47 4.67 -27.98 24.92
C GLY A 47 4.33 -27.66 26.38
N LEU A 48 3.70 -26.51 26.65
CA LEU A 48 3.24 -26.15 28.00
C LEU A 48 2.02 -26.97 28.42
N SER A 49 1.13 -27.32 27.50
CA SER A 49 -0.07 -28.11 27.78
C SER A 49 0.12 -29.64 27.68
N SER A 50 1.33 -30.12 27.39
CA SER A 50 1.62 -31.56 27.31
C SER A 50 1.45 -32.29 28.64
N LEU A 51 1.40 -31.56 29.76
CA LEU A 51 1.12 -32.06 31.10
C LEU A 51 -0.38 -32.15 31.43
N SER A 52 -1.26 -31.72 30.52
CA SER A 52 -2.72 -31.72 30.70
C SER A 52 -3.38 -32.88 29.94
N GLN A 53 -4.64 -33.21 30.29
CA GLN A 53 -5.41 -34.28 29.63
C GLN A 53 -5.64 -34.05 28.13
N ASN A 54 -5.53 -32.80 27.64
CA ASN A 54 -5.66 -32.46 26.22
C ASN A 54 -4.48 -31.59 25.74
N PRO A 55 -3.36 -32.22 25.30
CA PRO A 55 -2.14 -31.53 24.91
C PRO A 55 -2.30 -30.48 23.79
N THR A 56 -3.35 -30.55 22.98
CA THR A 56 -3.60 -29.64 21.85
C THR A 56 -4.63 -28.55 22.16
N ALA A 57 -5.27 -28.56 23.32
CA ALA A 57 -6.37 -27.64 23.64
C ALA A 57 -5.95 -26.17 23.58
N PHE A 58 -4.69 -25.85 23.91
CA PHE A 58 -4.16 -24.49 23.94
C PHE A 58 -3.39 -24.10 22.66
N ALA A 59 -3.27 -24.99 21.67
CA ALA A 59 -2.52 -24.74 20.45
C ALA A 59 -3.01 -23.52 19.66
N SER A 60 -4.34 -23.34 19.59
CA SER A 60 -4.97 -22.20 18.91
C SER A 60 -4.68 -20.88 19.62
N ALA A 61 -4.72 -20.85 20.95
CA ALA A 61 -4.39 -19.68 21.75
C ALA A 61 -2.91 -19.29 21.57
N GLY A 62 -2.00 -20.28 21.60
CA GLY A 62 -0.58 -20.08 21.31
C GLY A 62 -0.34 -19.51 19.90
N ALA A 63 -1.05 -20.03 18.89
CA ALA A 63 -0.97 -19.53 17.53
C ALA A 63 -1.44 -18.07 17.42
N ILE A 64 -2.57 -17.72 18.06
CA ILE A 64 -3.07 -16.35 18.09
C ILE A 64 -2.06 -15.41 18.77
N ALA A 65 -1.49 -15.82 19.91
CA ALA A 65 -0.47 -15.05 20.60
C ALA A 65 0.78 -14.83 19.73
N GLY A 66 1.26 -15.87 19.05
CA GLY A 66 2.35 -15.78 18.08
C GLY A 66 2.04 -14.83 16.92
N PHE A 67 0.84 -14.92 16.34
CA PHE A 67 0.40 -14.05 15.25
C PHE A 67 0.34 -12.58 15.68
N ILE A 68 -0.21 -12.29 16.87
CA ILE A 68 -0.27 -10.94 17.45
C ILE A 68 1.15 -10.44 17.72
N GLY A 69 2.04 -11.27 18.28
CA GLY A 69 3.44 -10.93 18.51
C GLY A 69 4.16 -10.58 17.21
N CYS A 70 3.94 -11.36 16.14
CA CYS A 70 4.46 -11.05 14.81
C CYS A 70 3.90 -9.72 14.28
N ALA A 71 2.59 -9.49 14.43
CA ALA A 71 1.97 -8.23 14.02
C ALA A 71 2.53 -7.01 14.77
N PHE A 72 2.81 -7.16 16.07
CA PHE A 72 3.46 -6.12 16.87
C PHE A 72 4.89 -5.84 16.40
N LEU A 73 5.68 -6.89 16.11
CA LEU A 73 7.02 -6.74 15.57
C LEU A 73 6.99 -6.02 14.21
N MET A 74 6.07 -6.40 13.34
CA MET A 74 5.88 -5.75 12.04
C MET A 74 5.43 -4.29 12.16
N TYR A 75 4.59 -3.97 13.15
CA TYR A 75 4.21 -2.59 13.46
C TYR A 75 5.44 -1.74 13.82
N LYS A 76 6.36 -2.29 14.63
CA LYS A 76 7.61 -1.62 15.00
C LYS A 76 8.57 -1.45 13.82
N LEU A 77 8.61 -2.40 12.89
CA LEU A 77 9.46 -2.36 11.68
C LEU A 77 8.89 -1.48 10.55
N ARG A 78 7.63 -1.04 10.65
CA ARG A 78 6.94 -0.25 9.62
C ARG A 78 7.72 1.00 9.16
N PRO A 79 8.34 1.81 10.04
CA PRO A 79 9.12 2.98 9.61
C PRO A 79 10.27 2.64 8.69
N THR A 80 11.05 1.62 9.06
CA THR A 80 12.20 1.15 8.28
C THR A 80 11.75 0.53 6.97
N PHE A 81 10.65 -0.23 6.97
CA PHE A 81 10.09 -0.84 5.77
C PHE A 81 9.62 0.23 4.76
N LEU A 82 8.89 1.25 5.23
CA LEU A 82 8.38 2.31 4.38
C LEU A 82 9.51 3.14 3.78
N TYR A 83 10.50 3.52 4.59
CA TYR A 83 11.63 4.33 4.16
C TYR A 83 12.56 3.58 3.18
N ASN A 84 12.94 2.33 3.48
CA ASN A 84 13.93 1.62 2.66
C ASN A 84 13.35 0.96 1.42
N ILE A 85 12.07 0.54 1.45
CA ILE A 85 11.48 -0.28 0.40
C ILE A 85 10.44 0.51 -0.37
N LYS A 86 9.44 1.08 0.30
CA LYS A 86 8.38 1.79 -0.43
C LYS A 86 8.89 3.07 -1.07
N ALA A 87 9.62 3.90 -0.32
CA ALA A 87 10.11 5.18 -0.84
C ALA A 87 11.09 4.99 -2.01
N GLY A 88 11.97 3.99 -1.94
CA GLY A 88 12.90 3.67 -3.03
C GLY A 88 12.18 3.33 -4.33
N ASN A 89 11.08 2.55 -4.27
CA ASN A 89 10.27 2.27 -5.46
C ASN A 89 9.69 3.52 -6.08
N LEU A 90 9.13 4.39 -5.23
CA LEU A 90 8.45 5.61 -5.67
C LEU A 90 9.45 6.60 -6.28
N ALA A 91 10.64 6.69 -5.71
CA ALA A 91 11.74 7.47 -6.26
C ALA A 91 12.18 6.94 -7.63
N LEU A 92 12.34 5.62 -7.78
CA LEU A 92 12.67 5.01 -9.07
C LEU A 92 11.58 5.24 -10.12
N LEU A 93 10.31 5.14 -9.75
CA LEU A 93 9.19 5.45 -10.66
C LEU A 93 9.25 6.90 -11.13
N ALA A 94 9.61 7.84 -10.26
CA ALA A 94 9.81 9.23 -10.63
C ALA A 94 11.00 9.41 -11.60
N GLU A 95 12.15 8.80 -11.31
CA GLU A 95 13.34 8.83 -12.16
C GLU A 95 13.10 8.21 -13.55
N GLN A 96 12.36 7.09 -13.62
CA GLN A 96 11.93 6.49 -14.89
C GLN A 96 11.08 7.47 -15.70
N HIS A 97 10.23 8.25 -15.04
CA HIS A 97 9.40 9.25 -15.69
C HIS A 97 10.21 10.46 -16.18
N LYS A 98 11.29 10.84 -15.46
CA LYS A 98 12.25 11.87 -15.92
C LYS A 98 13.07 11.42 -17.13
N GLY A 99 13.08 10.13 -17.46
CA GLY A 99 13.89 9.56 -18.54
C GLY A 99 15.35 9.31 -18.15
N ASN A 100 15.66 9.33 -16.86
CA ASN A 100 17.01 9.10 -16.36
C ASN A 100 17.42 7.63 -16.52
N ALA A 101 18.71 7.39 -16.77
CA ALA A 101 19.26 6.04 -16.82
C ALA A 101 19.30 5.46 -15.40
N ILE A 102 18.63 4.33 -15.20
CA ILE A 102 18.57 3.66 -13.90
C ILE A 102 19.54 2.49 -13.91
N PRO A 103 20.46 2.40 -12.93
CA PRO A 103 21.36 1.25 -12.83
C PRO A 103 20.55 -0.02 -12.56
N GLU A 104 20.91 -1.12 -13.23
CA GLU A 104 20.22 -2.40 -13.08
C GLU A 104 20.75 -3.21 -11.88
N GLY A 105 19.92 -4.14 -11.39
CA GLY A 105 20.31 -5.09 -10.34
C GLY A 105 20.45 -4.46 -8.95
N ARG A 106 21.46 -4.90 -8.19
CA ARG A 106 21.63 -4.49 -6.77
C ARG A 106 21.94 -2.99 -6.63
N ALA A 107 22.67 -2.41 -7.59
CA ALA A 107 23.01 -0.99 -7.60
C ALA A 107 21.76 -0.09 -7.68
N GLN A 108 20.65 -0.59 -8.25
CA GLN A 108 19.36 0.09 -8.28
C GLN A 108 18.84 0.43 -6.87
N ILE A 109 19.01 -0.50 -5.94
CA ILE A 109 18.51 -0.36 -4.56
C ILE A 109 19.28 0.75 -3.83
N ASP A 110 20.60 0.77 -4.00
CA ASP A 110 21.46 1.77 -3.37
C ASP A 110 21.25 3.16 -4.00
N TYR A 111 21.10 3.23 -5.32
CA TYR A 111 20.72 4.46 -6.02
C TYR A 111 19.38 5.02 -5.51
N ALA A 112 18.35 4.18 -5.39
CA ALA A 112 17.05 4.57 -4.87
C ALA A 112 17.12 5.09 -3.42
N LYS A 113 17.88 4.41 -2.55
CA LYS A 113 18.10 4.84 -1.16
C LYS A 113 18.81 6.19 -1.09
N GLN A 114 19.78 6.45 -1.97
CA GLN A 114 20.46 7.74 -2.02
C GLN A 114 19.50 8.88 -2.39
N ILE A 115 18.62 8.68 -3.38
CA ILE A 115 17.61 9.68 -3.76
C ILE A 115 16.68 9.98 -2.58
N VAL A 116 16.17 8.92 -1.94
CA VAL A 116 15.29 9.07 -0.76
C VAL A 116 16.01 9.78 0.38
N GLY A 117 17.28 9.43 0.64
CA GLY A 117 18.09 10.03 1.70
C GLY A 117 18.43 11.51 1.46
N ARG A 118 18.67 11.90 0.20
CA ARG A 118 18.87 13.32 -0.18
C ARG A 118 17.61 14.14 0.04
N ARG A 119 16.44 13.60 -0.34
CA ARG A 119 15.16 14.29 -0.25
C ARG A 119 14.58 14.32 1.17
N PHE A 120 14.73 13.22 1.90
CA PHE A 120 14.22 13.03 3.25
C PHE A 120 15.33 12.44 4.14
N PRO A 121 16.11 13.30 4.82
CA PRO A 121 17.21 12.87 5.69
C PRO A 121 16.73 12.03 6.89
N SER A 122 15.45 12.15 7.27
CA SER A 122 14.84 11.41 8.36
C SER A 122 13.63 10.59 7.90
N ALA A 123 13.54 9.34 8.37
CA ALA A 123 12.38 8.49 8.13
C ALA A 123 11.09 9.04 8.76
N SER A 124 11.22 9.72 9.91
CA SER A 124 10.11 10.39 10.58
C SER A 124 9.51 11.53 9.75
N GLY A 125 10.35 12.31 9.06
CA GLY A 125 9.91 13.38 8.16
C GLY A 125 9.05 12.85 7.01
N LEU A 126 9.56 11.85 6.29
CA LEU A 126 8.82 11.20 5.20
C LEU A 126 7.51 10.59 5.70
N MET A 127 7.54 9.83 6.80
CA MET A 127 6.32 9.21 7.35
C MET A 127 5.30 10.23 7.85
N GLY A 128 5.76 11.33 8.45
CA GLY A 128 4.89 12.39 8.92
C GLY A 128 4.12 13.01 7.76
N LEU A 129 4.83 13.36 6.69
CA LEU A 129 4.25 13.89 5.47
C LEU A 129 3.31 12.88 4.79
N ASP A 130 3.75 11.63 4.65
CA ASP A 130 2.97 10.55 4.05
C ASP A 130 1.64 10.31 4.78
N ARG A 131 1.65 10.23 6.11
CA ARG A 131 0.42 10.09 6.91
C ARG A 131 -0.50 11.32 6.77
N SER A 132 0.07 12.52 6.73
CA SER A 132 -0.71 13.75 6.51
C SER A 132 -1.40 13.76 5.14
N ILE A 133 -0.71 13.28 4.10
CA ILE A 133 -1.27 13.11 2.75
C ILE A 133 -2.38 12.05 2.78
N GLU A 134 -2.10 10.88 3.34
CA GLU A 134 -3.05 9.76 3.46
C GLU A 134 -4.35 10.20 4.15
N GLN A 135 -4.26 10.86 5.30
CA GLN A 135 -5.40 11.35 6.06
C GLN A 135 -6.21 12.41 5.31
N THR A 136 -5.54 13.26 4.53
CA THR A 136 -6.21 14.30 3.73
C THR A 136 -6.99 13.66 2.59
N LEU A 137 -6.36 12.75 1.85
CA LEU A 137 -7.01 11.99 0.78
C LEU A 137 -8.18 11.18 1.33
N GLN A 138 -8.05 10.56 2.51
CA GLN A 138 -9.11 9.75 3.11
C GLN A 138 -10.43 10.53 3.32
N LYS A 139 -10.35 11.84 3.57
CA LYS A 139 -11.52 12.69 3.84
C LYS A 139 -12.16 13.26 2.58
N LEU A 140 -11.46 13.28 1.43
CA LEU A 140 -11.98 13.89 0.20
C LEU A 140 -13.27 13.23 -0.34
N PRO A 141 -13.42 11.90 -0.32
CA PRO A 141 -14.64 11.26 -0.80
C PRO A 141 -15.90 11.59 0.00
N GLU A 142 -15.79 12.00 1.27
CA GLU A 142 -16.97 12.34 2.08
C GLU A 142 -17.71 13.53 1.48
N ALA A 143 -16.97 14.57 1.07
CA ALA A 143 -17.54 15.73 0.40
C ALA A 143 -17.91 15.42 -1.07
N GLY A 144 -17.03 14.72 -1.79
CA GLY A 144 -17.21 14.42 -3.21
C GLY A 144 -18.36 13.46 -3.52
N LEU A 145 -18.71 12.57 -2.58
CA LEU A 145 -19.77 11.58 -2.74
C LEU A 145 -21.03 11.92 -1.92
N ALA A 146 -21.08 13.06 -1.23
CA ALA A 146 -22.20 13.44 -0.35
C ALA A 146 -23.57 13.32 -1.05
N SER A 147 -23.66 13.75 -2.31
CA SER A 147 -24.90 13.68 -3.12
C SER A 147 -25.30 12.26 -3.53
N THR A 148 -24.35 11.33 -3.58
CA THR A 148 -24.61 9.91 -3.87
C THR A 148 -24.92 9.14 -2.60
N LEU A 149 -24.23 9.48 -1.51
CA LEU A 149 -24.44 8.88 -0.19
C LEU A 149 -25.77 9.29 0.43
N SER A 150 -26.26 10.51 0.19
CA SER A 150 -27.56 10.96 0.69
C SER A 150 -28.75 10.25 0.04
N LYS A 151 -28.56 9.65 -1.15
CA LYS A 151 -29.57 8.81 -1.81
C LYS A 151 -29.72 7.43 -1.15
N LEU A 152 -28.71 6.99 -0.40
CA LEU A 152 -28.81 5.76 0.39
C LEU A 152 -29.62 6.08 1.65
N ASN A 153 -30.86 5.59 1.70
CA ASN A 153 -31.81 5.78 2.81
C ASN A 153 -31.41 5.09 4.13
N ASN A 154 -30.15 4.62 4.26
CA ASN A 154 -29.66 3.93 5.45
C ASN A 154 -28.33 4.56 5.93
N PRO A 155 -28.32 5.23 7.11
CA PRO A 155 -27.15 5.87 7.69
C PRO A 155 -25.95 4.95 7.94
N TRP A 156 -26.21 3.66 8.21
CA TRP A 156 -25.15 2.69 8.45
C TRP A 156 -24.39 2.35 7.17
N PHE A 157 -25.12 2.07 6.07
CA PHE A 157 -24.52 1.77 4.78
C PHE A 157 -23.79 2.98 4.19
N SER A 158 -24.36 4.19 4.32
CA SER A 158 -23.70 5.41 3.83
C SER A 158 -22.39 5.69 4.57
N GLY A 159 -22.37 5.50 5.89
CA GLY A 159 -21.15 5.61 6.70
C GLY A 159 -20.14 4.49 6.45
N ALA A 160 -20.56 3.28 6.13
CA ALA A 160 -19.64 2.21 5.73
C ALA A 160 -19.01 2.50 4.36
N LEU A 161 -19.82 2.91 3.40
CA LEU A 161 -19.38 3.23 2.04
C LEU A 161 -18.45 4.44 2.01
N SER A 162 -18.72 5.49 2.81
CA SER A 162 -17.82 6.65 2.92
C SER A 162 -16.44 6.26 3.44
N ARG A 163 -16.38 5.41 4.48
CA ARG A 163 -15.12 4.91 5.03
C ARG A 163 -14.36 4.04 4.03
N LEU A 164 -15.06 3.18 3.29
CA LEU A 164 -14.46 2.35 2.24
C LEU A 164 -13.92 3.22 1.09
N ALA A 165 -14.71 4.18 0.62
CA ALA A 165 -14.29 5.14 -0.40
C ALA A 165 -13.07 5.96 0.07
N GLY A 166 -13.07 6.41 1.32
CA GLY A 166 -11.96 7.09 1.96
C GLY A 166 -10.69 6.24 1.97
N ARG A 167 -10.75 5.00 2.45
CA ARG A 167 -9.59 4.08 2.45
C ARG A 167 -9.09 3.79 1.04
N LEU A 168 -10.00 3.58 0.10
CA LEU A 168 -9.66 3.31 -1.29
C LEU A 168 -8.95 4.51 -1.94
N TYR A 169 -9.44 5.72 -1.68
CA TYR A 169 -8.86 6.95 -2.22
C TYR A 169 -7.56 7.35 -1.52
N ALA A 170 -7.41 7.05 -0.22
CA ALA A 170 -6.19 7.26 0.55
C ALA A 170 -5.00 6.50 -0.01
N ALA A 171 -5.21 5.37 -0.71
CA ALA A 171 -4.15 4.65 -1.41
C ALA A 171 -3.44 5.48 -2.50
N ASN A 172 -4.02 6.61 -2.93
CA ASN A 172 -3.36 7.56 -3.83
C ASN A 172 -2.21 8.35 -3.19
N HIS A 173 -1.96 8.24 -1.88
CA HIS A 173 -0.83 8.90 -1.22
C HIS A 173 0.51 8.59 -1.89
N GLN A 174 0.67 7.36 -2.40
CA GLN A 174 1.86 6.94 -3.12
C GLN A 174 2.08 7.74 -4.38
N THR A 175 1.02 8.04 -5.14
CA THR A 175 1.11 8.87 -6.34
C THR A 175 1.56 10.28 -6.01
N VAL A 176 1.08 10.84 -4.92
CA VAL A 176 1.55 12.14 -4.40
C VAL A 176 3.04 12.03 -4.06
N LEU A 177 3.48 10.99 -3.34
CA LEU A 177 4.90 10.79 -3.07
C LEU A 177 5.77 10.66 -4.32
N VAL A 178 5.31 9.96 -5.38
CA VAL A 178 6.03 9.94 -6.67
C VAL A 178 6.17 11.37 -7.23
N TRP A 179 5.12 12.19 -7.14
CA TRP A 179 5.19 13.60 -7.56
C TRP A 179 6.25 14.38 -6.77
N LEU A 180 6.38 14.14 -5.46
CA LEU A 180 7.40 14.81 -4.63
C LEU A 180 8.84 14.45 -5.04
N PHE A 181 9.07 13.25 -5.55
CA PHE A 181 10.37 12.84 -6.11
C PHE A 181 10.55 13.32 -7.56
N LEU A 182 9.46 13.52 -8.28
CA LEU A 182 9.49 14.06 -9.64
C LEU A 182 9.81 15.56 -9.65
N THR A 183 9.33 16.29 -8.65
CA THR A 183 9.50 17.75 -8.55
C THR A 183 10.75 18.09 -7.75
N ASP A 184 11.58 18.97 -8.29
CA ASP A 184 12.84 19.42 -7.65
C ASP A 184 12.65 20.62 -6.69
N ASP A 185 11.42 20.89 -6.24
CA ASP A 185 11.09 21.96 -5.27
C ASP A 185 11.80 21.74 -3.92
N ASP A 186 12.47 22.72 -3.33
CA ASP A 186 13.17 22.53 -2.04
C ASP A 186 12.24 22.17 -0.86
N ASP A 187 10.95 22.52 -0.93
CA ASP A 187 9.96 22.20 0.12
C ASP A 187 8.99 21.06 -0.28
N PRO A 188 9.11 19.88 0.35
CA PRO A 188 8.19 18.76 0.15
C PRO A 188 6.72 19.07 0.48
N TRP A 189 6.45 19.98 1.43
CA TRP A 189 5.07 20.33 1.82
C TRP A 189 4.38 21.14 0.72
N ARG A 190 5.11 22.08 0.10
CA ARG A 190 4.62 22.82 -1.07
C ARG A 190 4.32 21.92 -2.26
N SER A 191 5.21 20.98 -2.60
CA SER A 191 4.94 20.03 -3.68
C SER A 191 3.74 19.13 -3.38
N ALA A 192 3.60 18.68 -2.13
CA ALA A 192 2.44 17.91 -1.68
C ALA A 192 1.15 18.73 -1.79
N ARG A 193 1.16 20.02 -1.41
CA ARG A 193 0.00 20.92 -1.55
C ARG A 193 -0.44 21.04 -3.00
N ASN A 194 0.50 21.22 -3.93
CA ASN A 194 0.19 21.28 -5.36
C ASN A 194 -0.45 19.97 -5.85
N ALA A 195 0.15 18.82 -5.54
CA ALA A 195 -0.42 17.52 -5.94
C ALA A 195 -1.80 17.28 -5.33
N LEU A 196 -2.00 17.61 -4.04
CA LEU A 196 -3.28 17.47 -3.36
C LEU A 196 -4.36 18.39 -3.94
N ALA A 197 -4.01 19.58 -4.42
CA ALA A 197 -4.96 20.48 -5.07
C ALA A 197 -5.49 19.87 -6.38
N ALA A 198 -4.66 19.14 -7.12
CA ALA A 198 -5.12 18.37 -8.28
C ALA A 198 -6.07 17.23 -7.89
N HIS A 199 -5.87 16.61 -6.72
CA HIS A 199 -6.80 15.62 -6.17
C HIS A 199 -8.16 16.20 -5.76
N VAL A 200 -8.23 17.49 -5.43
CA VAL A 200 -9.48 18.21 -5.18
C VAL A 200 -10.15 18.55 -6.52
N GLN A 201 -9.41 19.14 -7.45
CA GLN A 201 -9.92 19.61 -8.74
C GLN A 201 -10.47 18.47 -9.61
N TYR A 202 -9.70 17.38 -9.72
CA TYR A 202 -10.01 16.25 -10.60
C TYR A 202 -10.54 15.04 -9.84
N PHE A 203 -11.17 15.27 -8.68
CA PHE A 203 -11.64 14.21 -7.77
C PHE A 203 -12.38 13.09 -8.50
N SER A 204 -13.41 13.41 -9.30
CA SER A 204 -14.25 12.41 -9.98
C SER A 204 -13.47 11.51 -10.94
N SER A 205 -12.52 12.07 -11.68
CA SER A 205 -11.69 11.33 -12.65
C SER A 205 -10.69 10.43 -11.94
N ILE A 206 -10.02 10.94 -10.92
CA ILE A 206 -9.06 10.21 -10.09
C ILE A 206 -9.79 9.10 -9.30
N PHE A 207 -10.97 9.38 -8.75
CA PHE A 207 -11.75 8.42 -7.98
C PHE A 207 -12.18 7.22 -8.83
N LYS A 208 -12.73 7.46 -10.04
CA LYS A 208 -13.08 6.37 -10.99
C LYS A 208 -11.87 5.51 -11.34
N SER A 209 -10.73 6.15 -11.60
CA SER A 209 -9.46 5.47 -11.89
C SER A 209 -9.03 4.59 -10.73
N ARG A 210 -9.10 5.11 -9.50
CA ARG A 210 -8.73 4.37 -8.30
C ARG A 210 -9.68 3.21 -8.01
N VAL A 211 -10.98 3.33 -8.28
CA VAL A 211 -11.94 2.22 -8.16
C VAL A 211 -11.58 1.09 -9.11
N TYR A 212 -11.28 1.39 -10.37
CA TYR A 212 -10.89 0.39 -11.35
C TYR A 212 -9.59 -0.33 -10.94
N LEU A 213 -8.58 0.42 -10.52
CA LEU A 213 -7.31 -0.15 -10.05
C LEU A 213 -7.46 -0.94 -8.75
N GLY A 214 -8.33 -0.48 -7.84
CA GLY A 214 -8.66 -1.23 -6.62
C GLY A 214 -9.33 -2.57 -6.93
N LEU A 215 -10.21 -2.61 -7.93
CA LEU A 215 -10.81 -3.86 -8.39
C LEU A 215 -9.78 -4.79 -9.03
N PHE A 216 -8.86 -4.25 -9.83
CA PHE A 216 -7.73 -5.02 -10.37
C PHE A 216 -6.86 -5.63 -9.27
N GLU A 217 -6.49 -4.85 -8.25
CA GLU A 217 -5.74 -5.36 -7.09
C GLU A 217 -6.53 -6.44 -6.33
N LEU A 218 -7.85 -6.26 -6.18
CA LEU A 218 -8.71 -7.23 -5.50
C LEU A 218 -8.81 -8.56 -6.28
N LEU A 219 -8.97 -8.49 -7.60
CA LEU A 219 -8.97 -9.67 -8.47
C LEU A 219 -7.61 -10.38 -8.44
N GLY A 220 -6.51 -9.63 -8.40
CA GLY A 220 -5.17 -10.18 -8.22
C GLY A 220 -5.01 -10.92 -6.89
N PHE A 221 -5.54 -10.36 -5.80
CA PHE A 221 -5.56 -11.03 -4.50
C PHE A 221 -6.44 -12.29 -4.52
N ALA A 222 -7.66 -12.21 -5.05
CA ALA A 222 -8.60 -13.31 -5.07
C ALA A 222 -8.10 -14.48 -5.92
N SER A 223 -7.52 -14.19 -7.09
CA SER A 223 -6.89 -15.20 -7.94
C SER A 223 -5.66 -15.82 -7.27
N GLY A 224 -4.76 -15.00 -6.70
CA GLY A 224 -3.61 -15.50 -5.93
C GLY A 224 -4.02 -16.37 -4.75
N PHE A 225 -5.08 -16.00 -4.02
CA PHE A 225 -5.63 -16.79 -2.93
C PHE A 225 -6.17 -18.13 -3.41
N ALA A 226 -6.99 -18.13 -4.46
CA ALA A 226 -7.56 -19.35 -5.02
C ALA A 226 -6.47 -20.32 -5.50
N LEU A 227 -5.44 -19.81 -6.18
CA LEU A 227 -4.32 -20.61 -6.69
C LEU A 227 -3.46 -21.18 -5.56
N LEU A 228 -3.12 -20.37 -4.54
CA LEU A 228 -2.26 -20.79 -3.43
C LEU A 228 -2.98 -21.67 -2.41
N LEU A 229 -4.31 -21.60 -2.34
CA LEU A 229 -5.08 -22.43 -1.42
C LEU A 229 -4.87 -23.93 -1.71
N ILE A 230 -4.73 -24.31 -2.99
CA ILE A 230 -4.54 -25.69 -3.42
C ILE A 230 -3.26 -26.30 -2.81
N PRO A 231 -2.05 -25.76 -3.07
CA PRO A 231 -0.82 -26.31 -2.49
C PRO A 231 -0.78 -26.18 -0.97
N ILE A 232 -1.32 -25.09 -0.39
CA ILE A 232 -1.33 -24.92 1.07
C ILE A 232 -2.20 -25.98 1.75
N ARG A 233 -3.39 -26.30 1.19
CA ARG A 233 -4.23 -27.38 1.70
C ARG A 233 -3.57 -28.75 1.55
N ASN A 234 -2.89 -29.01 0.43
CA ASN A 234 -2.16 -30.25 0.22
C ASN A 234 -1.04 -30.43 1.27
N ILE A 235 -0.28 -29.38 1.56
CA ILE A 235 0.73 -29.40 2.63
C ILE A 235 0.04 -29.61 3.98
N ALA A 236 -1.04 -28.88 4.24
CA ALA A 236 -1.77 -28.94 5.51
C ALA A 236 -2.31 -30.35 5.83
N SER A 237 -2.78 -31.08 4.81
CA SER A 237 -3.29 -32.45 4.98
C SER A 237 -2.20 -33.48 5.27
N THR A 238 -0.93 -33.17 4.98
CA THR A 238 0.21 -34.06 5.30
C THR A 238 0.74 -33.88 6.71
N LEU A 239 0.38 -32.78 7.40
CA LEU A 239 0.85 -32.55 8.76
C LEU A 239 0.05 -33.41 9.75
N PRO A 240 0.71 -33.99 10.78
CA PRO A 240 0.04 -34.79 11.80
C PRO A 240 -0.85 -33.95 12.75
N VAL A 241 -0.85 -32.62 12.59
CA VAL A 241 -1.62 -31.67 13.40
C VAL A 241 -2.61 -30.92 12.51
N SER A 242 -3.86 -30.81 12.97
CA SER A 242 -4.89 -30.02 12.27
C SER A 242 -4.53 -28.54 12.29
N ILE A 243 -4.20 -27.99 11.12
CA ILE A 243 -3.96 -26.54 10.94
C ILE A 243 -5.28 -25.75 11.09
N GLY A 244 -6.44 -26.36 10.79
CA GLY A 244 -7.74 -25.73 10.92
C GLY A 244 -7.89 -24.46 10.07
N LEU A 245 -8.36 -23.36 10.67
CA LEU A 245 -8.56 -22.09 9.98
C LEU A 245 -7.25 -21.40 9.56
N TRP A 246 -6.11 -21.77 10.17
CA TRP A 246 -4.82 -21.12 9.89
C TRP A 246 -4.34 -21.33 8.46
N GLN A 247 -4.76 -22.40 7.77
CA GLN A 247 -4.44 -22.60 6.37
C GLN A 247 -4.97 -21.46 5.49
N TYR A 248 -6.16 -20.94 5.79
CA TYR A 248 -6.74 -19.80 5.09
C TYR A 248 -6.03 -18.50 5.45
N VAL A 249 -5.63 -18.34 6.71
CA VAL A 249 -4.87 -17.16 7.17
C VAL A 249 -3.50 -17.11 6.47
N PHE A 250 -2.79 -18.23 6.40
CA PHE A 250 -1.50 -18.30 5.70
C PHE A 250 -1.68 -18.12 4.19
N THR A 251 -2.71 -18.73 3.59
CA THR A 251 -3.04 -18.49 2.17
C THR A 251 -3.30 -17.02 1.91
N ALA A 252 -4.07 -16.34 2.76
CA ALA A 252 -4.31 -14.91 2.66
C ALA A 252 -3.02 -14.10 2.81
N ALA A 253 -2.12 -14.46 3.72
CA ALA A 253 -0.84 -13.78 3.90
C ALA A 253 0.07 -13.90 2.66
N PHE A 254 0.16 -15.09 2.05
CA PHE A 254 0.92 -15.28 0.81
C PHE A 254 0.26 -14.61 -0.39
N ALA A 255 -1.06 -14.71 -0.54
CA ALA A 255 -1.80 -14.02 -1.60
C ALA A 255 -1.67 -12.49 -1.48
N TRP A 256 -1.71 -11.96 -0.25
CA TRP A 256 -1.46 -10.55 0.02
C TRP A 256 -0.04 -10.15 -0.38
N SER A 257 0.94 -11.02 -0.14
CA SER A 257 2.33 -10.79 -0.54
C SER A 257 2.47 -10.70 -2.06
N LEU A 258 1.79 -11.55 -2.82
CA LEU A 258 1.73 -11.45 -4.29
C LEU A 258 1.01 -10.17 -4.75
N LYS A 259 -0.14 -9.83 -4.13
CA LYS A 259 -0.85 -8.57 -4.40
C LYS A 259 0.06 -7.36 -4.20
N ALA A 260 0.74 -7.32 -3.06
CA ALA A 260 1.62 -6.23 -2.68
C ALA A 260 2.88 -6.16 -3.55
N ALA A 261 3.43 -7.30 -3.96
CA ALA A 261 4.65 -7.34 -4.76
C ALA A 261 4.42 -6.95 -6.21
N PHE A 262 3.33 -7.43 -6.83
CA PHE A 262 3.09 -7.26 -8.26
C PHE A 262 2.00 -6.21 -8.54
N PHE A 263 0.77 -6.47 -8.08
CA PHE A 263 -0.41 -5.70 -8.48
C PHE A 263 -0.39 -4.26 -7.98
N GLU A 264 0.06 -4.03 -6.74
CA GLU A 264 0.16 -2.69 -6.17
C GLU A 264 1.11 -1.76 -6.96
N PRO A 265 2.38 -2.14 -7.28
CA PRO A 265 3.22 -1.30 -8.13
C PRO A 265 2.63 -1.03 -9.51
N ILE A 266 1.95 -2.00 -10.14
CA ILE A 266 1.27 -1.78 -11.45
C ILE A 266 0.21 -0.70 -11.30
N ALA A 267 -0.64 -0.84 -10.28
CA ALA A 267 -1.69 0.12 -10.00
C ALA A 267 -1.11 1.50 -9.68
N GLN A 268 -0.03 1.57 -8.90
CA GLN A 268 0.65 2.83 -8.56
C GLN A 268 1.22 3.52 -9.81
N ALA A 269 1.91 2.79 -10.68
CA ALA A 269 2.47 3.33 -11.91
C ALA A 269 1.38 3.86 -12.86
N ALA A 270 0.30 3.09 -13.04
CA ALA A 270 -0.85 3.51 -13.86
C ALA A 270 -1.57 4.74 -13.26
N MET A 271 -1.68 4.79 -11.92
CA MET A 271 -2.27 5.92 -11.23
C MET A 271 -1.41 7.16 -11.35
N ALA A 272 -0.08 7.02 -11.23
CA ALA A 272 0.87 8.13 -11.39
C ALA A 272 0.77 8.77 -12.76
N GLN A 273 0.77 7.99 -13.84
CA GLN A 273 0.59 8.51 -15.20
C GLN A 273 -0.72 9.31 -15.33
N THR A 274 -1.80 8.82 -14.74
CA THR A 274 -3.11 9.47 -14.79
C THR A 274 -3.12 10.80 -14.05
N VAL A 275 -2.60 10.81 -12.82
CA VAL A 275 -2.54 12.02 -12.00
C VAL A 275 -1.58 13.04 -12.62
N PHE A 276 -0.44 12.63 -13.15
CA PHE A 276 0.53 13.54 -13.76
C PHE A 276 -0.02 14.18 -15.03
N LYS A 277 -0.73 13.41 -15.86
CA LYS A 277 -1.45 13.95 -17.01
C LYS A 277 -2.47 15.02 -16.59
N LEU A 278 -3.19 14.80 -15.50
CA LEU A 278 -4.16 15.76 -14.98
C LEU A 278 -3.47 17.00 -14.37
N ILE A 279 -2.37 16.84 -13.65
CA ILE A 279 -1.59 17.97 -13.13
C ILE A 279 -1.04 18.82 -14.28
N GLY A 280 -0.57 18.19 -15.37
CA GLY A 280 -0.09 18.88 -16.57
C GLY A 280 -1.15 19.72 -17.29
N GLN A 281 -2.44 19.51 -17.01
CA GLN A 281 -3.53 20.35 -17.53
C GLN A 281 -3.69 21.68 -16.78
N GLY A 282 -2.96 21.87 -15.67
CA GLY A 282 -2.99 23.07 -14.85
C GLY A 282 -3.88 22.92 -13.61
N ILE A 283 -3.49 23.62 -12.54
CA ILE A 283 -4.19 23.61 -11.25
C ILE A 283 -4.82 24.97 -11.00
N ASN A 284 -6.13 25.01 -10.83
CA ASN A 284 -6.87 26.24 -10.59
C ASN A 284 -6.58 26.80 -9.18
N PRO A 285 -6.46 28.13 -9.01
CA PRO A 285 -6.24 28.76 -7.71
C PRO A 285 -7.33 28.38 -6.68
N ASP A 286 -8.58 28.29 -7.11
CA ASP A 286 -9.72 27.93 -6.24
C ASP A 286 -9.56 26.54 -5.61
N SER A 287 -8.93 25.61 -6.33
CA SER A 287 -8.69 24.26 -5.80
C SER A 287 -7.62 24.25 -4.71
N LYS A 288 -6.65 25.18 -4.77
CA LYS A 288 -5.67 25.39 -3.70
C LYS A 288 -6.34 26.02 -2.49
N THR A 289 -7.20 27.02 -2.68
CA THR A 289 -7.97 27.64 -1.60
C THR A 289 -8.88 26.64 -0.90
N GLU A 290 -9.58 25.80 -1.67
CA GLU A 290 -10.45 24.75 -1.10
C GLU A 290 -9.63 23.68 -0.36
N LEU A 291 -8.44 23.32 -0.88
CA LEU A 291 -7.52 22.45 -0.16
C LEU A 291 -7.08 23.09 1.16
N ASP A 292 -6.69 24.36 1.16
CA ASP A 292 -6.23 25.06 2.37
C ASP A 292 -7.33 25.12 3.44
N ARG A 293 -8.59 25.26 3.02
CA ARG A 293 -9.75 25.18 3.91
C ARG A 293 -9.92 23.78 4.53
N LYS A 294 -9.69 22.71 3.76
CA LYS A 294 -9.85 21.32 4.23
C LYS A 294 -8.63 20.78 4.99
N ALA A 295 -7.43 21.26 4.65
CA ALA A 295 -6.16 20.76 5.13
C ALA A 295 -5.14 21.89 5.34
N PRO A 296 -5.38 22.79 6.32
CA PRO A 296 -4.57 23.99 6.53
C PRO A 296 -3.11 23.69 6.92
N MET A 297 -2.82 22.48 7.39
CA MET A 297 -1.45 22.08 7.73
C MET A 297 -0.47 22.16 6.55
N PHE A 298 -0.95 22.01 5.30
CA PHE A 298 -0.08 22.11 4.13
C PHE A 298 0.24 23.55 3.76
N SER A 299 -0.67 24.51 3.96
CA SER A 299 -0.37 25.93 3.76
C SER A 299 0.52 26.48 4.88
N GLN A 300 0.28 26.06 6.13
CA GLN A 300 1.08 26.51 7.29
C GLN A 300 2.52 26.00 7.30
N ARG A 301 2.79 24.86 6.67
CA ARG A 301 4.13 24.25 6.63
C ARG A 301 4.89 24.50 5.33
N SER A 302 4.26 25.15 4.36
CA SER A 302 4.88 25.49 3.07
C SER A 302 5.30 26.97 2.95
N SER A 303 5.36 27.67 4.09
CA SER A 303 5.79 29.07 4.22
C SER A 303 7.30 29.21 4.35
#